data_AF-A0A954F4A5-F1
#
_entry.id   AF-A0A954F4A5-F1
#
_cell.length_a   1.000
_cell.length_b   1.000
_cell.length_c   1.000
_cell.angle_alpha   90.00
_cell.angle_beta   90.00
_cell.angle_gamma   90.00
#
_symmetry.space_group_name_H-M   'P 1'
#
loop_
_entity.id
_entity.type
_entity.pdbx_description
1 polymer ?
#
loop_
_entity_poly.entity_id
_entity_poly.type
_entity_poly.pdbx_seq_one_letter_code
_entity_poly.pdbx_strand_id
1 'polypeptide(L)'
;MAKKEAEENAEAKSAEGEEASKKKSPIKLVGALVGVVGAGAALAVMAIPSGPKEIPRFTGPYSHDLVDEAVVTNTKDDHYKRFIKYKPQVEFFSYDANYMTTRMNDELYTAWLNDSFSGLASNRSIDEILEGSNRERFAQVVRHAVEPVLFPVHVGDAESPLDADPVSGIRPGDSYRLSTFRGAFWNHTLTVDGDAKTLQVDEGDKTAFRGDELDLKVLTPNGEFVYLDVTNMEPGFSGTVQIGVKGRIRQVFLKDMMAQ
;
A
#
# COMPACT_ATOMS: atom_id res chain seq x y z
N MET A 1 -48.88 -20.27 -42.01
CA MET A 1 -49.67 -19.45 -41.06
C MET A 1 -48.67 -18.49 -40.44
N ALA A 2 -48.57 -17.18 -40.74
CA ALA A 2 -49.59 -16.13 -40.98
C ALA A 2 -50.49 -15.92 -39.76
N LYS A 3 -50.64 -14.72 -39.17
CA LYS A 3 -50.04 -13.37 -39.39
C LYS A 3 -49.46 -12.85 -38.04
N LYS A 4 -48.56 -11.85 -37.90
CA LYS A 4 -48.32 -10.50 -38.49
C LYS A 4 -49.37 -9.43 -38.14
N GLU A 5 -49.09 -8.64 -37.10
CA GLU A 5 -49.30 -7.18 -37.07
C GLU A 5 -48.19 -6.56 -36.18
N ALA A 6 -47.45 -5.49 -36.51
CA ALA A 6 -47.66 -4.31 -37.38
C ALA A 6 -48.54 -3.22 -36.73
N GLU A 7 -48.44 -1.92 -37.05
CA GLU A 7 -47.45 -1.00 -37.66
C GLU A 7 -48.06 0.43 -37.37
N GLU A 8 -47.40 1.58 -37.13
CA GLU A 8 -46.00 2.02 -37.26
C GLU A 8 -45.72 3.33 -36.42
N ASN A 9 -44.48 3.47 -35.91
CA ASN A 9 -43.59 4.64 -35.70
C ASN A 9 -44.01 6.10 -36.09
N ALA A 10 -43.45 7.15 -35.44
CA ALA A 10 -43.20 8.49 -36.03
C ALA A 10 -42.42 9.49 -35.11
N GLU A 11 -41.40 10.17 -35.66
CA GLU A 11 -40.76 11.39 -35.09
C GLU A 11 -41.24 12.67 -35.83
N ALA A 12 -41.26 13.83 -35.15
CA ALA A 12 -40.95 15.18 -35.68
C ALA A 12 -41.17 16.23 -34.55
N LYS A 13 -40.16 16.98 -34.07
CA LYS A 13 -39.43 18.12 -34.66
C LYS A 13 -40.22 19.44 -34.81
N SER A 14 -39.83 20.38 -33.93
CA SER A 14 -39.47 21.78 -34.24
C SER A 14 -40.50 22.77 -34.83
N ALA A 15 -40.81 23.81 -34.06
CA ALA A 15 -40.92 25.19 -34.54
C ALA A 15 -40.72 26.20 -33.39
N GLU A 16 -39.97 27.29 -33.63
CA GLU A 16 -39.93 28.50 -32.81
C GLU A 16 -40.85 29.58 -33.43
N GLY A 17 -41.27 30.60 -32.65
CA GLY A 17 -41.93 31.80 -33.21
C GLY A 17 -42.90 32.54 -32.28
N GLU A 18 -42.45 33.70 -31.79
CA GLU A 18 -43.11 35.04 -31.71
C GLU A 18 -44.66 35.18 -31.80
N GLU A 19 -45.35 36.14 -31.16
CA GLU A 19 -44.91 37.24 -30.28
C GLU A 19 -46.01 37.73 -29.30
N ALA A 20 -45.60 38.61 -28.39
CA ALA A 20 -46.33 39.52 -27.49
C ALA A 20 -47.87 39.67 -27.51
N SER A 21 -48.44 39.74 -26.29
CA SER A 21 -49.38 40.83 -25.95
C SER A 21 -49.19 41.34 -24.51
N LYS A 22 -49.43 42.63 -24.27
CA LYS A 22 -49.13 43.32 -23.00
C LYS A 22 -50.39 43.63 -22.19
N LYS A 23 -50.38 43.37 -20.89
CA LYS A 23 -51.17 44.14 -19.90
C LYS A 23 -50.32 44.49 -18.67
N LYS A 24 -50.41 45.75 -18.22
CA LYS A 24 -49.66 46.30 -17.09
C LYS A 24 -50.51 46.28 -15.81
N SER A 25 -49.93 45.88 -14.68
CA SER A 25 -50.36 46.28 -13.34
C SER A 25 -49.15 46.19 -12.37
N PRO A 26 -48.93 47.15 -11.46
CA PRO A 26 -47.66 47.24 -10.72
C PRO A 26 -47.69 46.54 -9.35
N ILE A 27 -46.88 45.50 -9.17
CA ILE A 27 -46.62 44.90 -7.84
C ILE A 27 -45.13 44.97 -7.49
N LYS A 28 -44.81 46.04 -6.76
CA LYS A 28 -43.87 46.08 -5.61
C LYS A 28 -42.65 45.15 -5.67
N LEU A 29 -41.54 45.69 -6.19
CA LEU A 29 -40.23 45.85 -5.52
C LEU A 29 -39.96 45.07 -4.21
N VAL A 30 -40.11 43.75 -4.18
CA VAL A 30 -39.80 42.89 -3.00
C VAL A 30 -38.83 41.74 -3.34
N GLY A 31 -38.70 41.35 -4.62
CA GLY A 31 -37.84 40.22 -5.02
C GLY A 31 -36.32 40.45 -4.86
N ALA A 32 -35.87 41.69 -4.75
CA ALA A 32 -34.44 42.05 -4.81
C ALA A 32 -33.60 41.56 -3.61
N LEU A 33 -34.22 41.24 -2.47
CA LEU A 33 -33.51 40.86 -1.24
C LEU A 33 -33.43 39.34 -1.01
N VAL A 34 -34.27 38.54 -1.66
CA VAL A 34 -34.27 37.07 -1.51
C VAL A 34 -33.21 36.41 -2.39
N GLY A 35 -33.01 36.93 -3.62
CA GLY A 35 -32.05 36.36 -4.57
C GLY A 35 -30.59 36.40 -4.09
N VAL A 36 -30.21 37.45 -3.35
CA VAL A 36 -28.84 37.62 -2.82
C VAL A 36 -28.53 36.60 -1.72
N VAL A 37 -29.49 36.32 -0.84
CA VAL A 37 -29.33 35.32 0.24
C VAL A 37 -29.26 33.91 -0.35
N GLY A 38 -30.09 33.59 -1.35
CA GLY A 38 -30.06 32.29 -2.03
C GLY A 38 -28.74 32.02 -2.76
N ALA A 39 -28.20 33.01 -3.49
CA ALA A 39 -26.91 32.89 -4.17
C ALA A 39 -25.74 32.75 -3.17
N GLY A 40 -25.76 33.52 -2.08
CA GLY A 40 -24.75 33.42 -1.02
C GLY A 40 -24.73 32.05 -0.33
N ALA A 41 -25.90 31.46 -0.05
CA ALA A 41 -26.00 30.13 0.54
C ALA A 41 -25.48 29.03 -0.40
N ALA A 42 -25.82 29.09 -1.70
CA ALA A 42 -25.36 28.10 -2.68
C ALA A 42 -23.83 28.12 -2.85
N LEU A 43 -23.22 29.31 -2.90
CA LEU A 43 -21.76 29.46 -3.00
C LEU A 43 -21.04 29.06 -1.70
N ALA A 44 -21.66 29.28 -0.53
CA ALA A 44 -21.07 28.88 0.76
C ALA A 44 -20.90 27.36 0.90
N VAL A 45 -21.83 26.55 0.36
CA VAL A 45 -21.71 25.08 0.39
C VAL A 45 -20.61 24.57 -0.57
N MET A 46 -20.41 25.25 -1.70
CA MET A 46 -19.29 24.95 -2.62
C MET A 46 -17.92 25.42 -2.11
N ALA A 47 -17.89 26.22 -1.04
CA ALA A 47 -16.68 26.78 -0.44
C ALA A 47 -16.37 26.20 0.96
N ILE A 48 -16.93 25.03 1.30
CA ILE A 48 -16.38 24.20 2.40
C ILE A 48 -15.00 23.73 1.94
N PRO A 49 -13.89 24.18 2.55
CA PRO A 49 -12.60 23.58 2.28
C PRO A 49 -12.69 22.14 2.75
N SER A 50 -12.29 21.17 1.92
CA SER A 50 -12.04 19.81 2.42
C SER A 50 -11.04 19.93 3.57
N GLY A 51 -11.50 19.67 4.80
CA GLY A 51 -10.66 19.78 5.99
C GLY A 51 -9.38 18.96 5.81
N PRO A 52 -8.26 19.37 6.45
CA PRO A 52 -6.93 18.83 6.16
C PRO A 52 -6.99 17.30 6.16
N LYS A 53 -6.86 16.71 4.95
CA LYS A 53 -7.17 15.30 4.67
C LYS A 53 -6.42 14.44 5.67
N GLU A 54 -7.14 13.81 6.58
CA GLU A 54 -6.51 13.10 7.71
C GLU A 54 -5.60 12.01 7.18
N ILE A 55 -4.28 12.22 7.33
CA ILE A 55 -3.27 11.24 6.93
C ILE A 55 -3.53 9.98 7.77
N PRO A 56 -3.86 8.83 7.16
CA PRO A 56 -4.16 7.62 7.91
C PRO A 56 -2.98 7.25 8.80
N ARG A 57 -3.29 6.71 9.98
CA ARG A 57 -2.30 6.29 10.99
C ARG A 57 -2.46 4.81 11.26
N PHE A 58 -1.37 4.13 11.60
CA PHE A 58 -1.48 2.72 12.00
C PHE A 58 -2.33 2.59 13.28
N THR A 59 -3.23 1.62 13.27
CA THR A 59 -4.06 1.20 14.41
C THR A 59 -3.57 -0.14 14.97
N GLY A 60 -4.08 -0.54 16.14
CA GLY A 60 -3.69 -1.75 16.84
C GLY A 60 -3.32 -1.49 18.32
N PRO A 61 -2.53 -2.36 18.98
CA PRO A 61 -1.87 -3.52 18.39
C PRO A 61 -2.85 -4.62 18.01
N TYR A 62 -2.62 -5.26 16.87
CA TYR A 62 -3.23 -6.52 16.46
C TYR A 62 -2.25 -7.66 16.72
N SER A 63 -2.73 -8.91 16.78
CA SER A 63 -1.86 -10.08 16.95
C SER A 63 -2.27 -11.22 16.03
N HIS A 64 -1.28 -11.94 15.51
CA HIS A 64 -1.46 -13.09 14.62
C HIS A 64 -0.34 -14.12 14.82
N ASP A 65 -0.67 -15.41 14.77
CA ASP A 65 0.34 -16.46 14.65
C ASP A 65 0.86 -16.48 13.20
N LEU A 66 2.18 -16.56 13.00
CA LEU A 66 2.75 -16.43 11.65
C LEU A 66 2.60 -17.69 10.80
N VAL A 67 2.44 -18.85 11.44
CA VAL A 67 2.34 -20.19 10.85
C VAL A 67 1.37 -21.04 11.68
N ASP A 68 0.67 -21.98 11.02
CA ASP A 68 -0.24 -22.90 11.69
C ASP A 68 0.51 -23.95 12.53
N GLU A 69 1.53 -24.58 11.93
CA GLU A 69 2.42 -25.51 12.61
C GLU A 69 3.61 -24.79 13.27
N ALA A 70 4.31 -25.48 14.18
CA ALA A 70 5.51 -24.94 14.80
C ALA A 70 6.71 -25.05 13.84
N VAL A 71 7.48 -23.96 13.71
CA VAL A 71 8.75 -23.94 13.00
C VAL A 71 9.70 -24.94 13.66
N VAL A 72 10.31 -25.79 12.84
CA VAL A 72 11.40 -26.71 13.23
C VAL A 72 12.59 -26.37 12.35
N THR A 73 13.74 -26.08 12.96
CA THR A 73 14.94 -25.67 12.23
C THR A 73 16.21 -26.10 12.96
N ASN A 74 17.20 -26.59 12.22
CA ASN A 74 18.44 -27.14 12.77
C ASN A 74 19.38 -26.01 13.19
N THR A 75 20.08 -26.21 14.31
CA THR A 75 21.14 -25.31 14.74
C THR A 75 22.50 -25.78 14.22
N LYS A 76 23.53 -24.94 14.37
CA LYS A 76 24.92 -25.22 14.01
C LYS A 76 25.57 -26.34 14.85
N ASP A 77 24.88 -26.82 15.89
CA ASP A 77 25.41 -27.76 16.88
C ASP A 77 25.45 -29.20 16.39
N ASP A 78 26.44 -29.95 16.88
CA ASP A 78 26.62 -31.39 16.65
C ASP A 78 26.27 -31.84 15.21
N HIS A 79 26.90 -31.21 14.22
CA HIS A 79 26.70 -31.49 12.79
C HIS A 79 25.22 -31.38 12.34
N TYR A 80 24.49 -30.37 12.82
CA TYR A 80 23.08 -30.11 12.51
C TYR A 80 22.10 -31.20 12.99
N LYS A 81 22.50 -32.01 13.99
CA LYS A 81 21.63 -33.05 14.59
C LYS A 81 20.62 -32.49 15.60
N ARG A 82 20.97 -31.41 16.30
CA ARG A 82 20.06 -30.74 17.25
C ARG A 82 19.21 -29.71 16.52
N PHE A 83 17.98 -29.53 16.97
CA PHE A 83 17.06 -28.58 16.37
C PHE A 83 16.30 -27.79 17.42
N ILE A 84 15.79 -26.63 17.01
CA ILE A 84 14.87 -25.83 17.81
C ILE A 84 13.47 -25.88 17.20
N LYS A 85 12.48 -26.04 18.06
CA LYS A 85 11.06 -26.00 17.73
C LYS A 85 10.41 -24.80 18.43
N TYR A 86 9.65 -23.98 17.71
CA TYR A 86 8.91 -22.84 18.27
C TYR A 86 7.71 -22.45 17.39
N LYS A 87 6.67 -21.84 17.98
CA LYS A 87 5.56 -21.24 17.22
C LYS A 87 5.63 -19.70 17.32
N PRO A 88 6.02 -18.99 16.25
CA PRO A 88 6.15 -17.54 16.27
C PRO A 88 4.80 -16.83 16.10
N GLN A 89 4.55 -15.86 16.98
CA GLN A 89 3.41 -14.92 16.95
C GLN A 89 3.94 -13.49 16.84
N VAL A 90 3.22 -12.62 16.15
CA VAL A 90 3.47 -11.16 16.16
C VAL A 90 2.42 -10.40 16.95
N GLU A 91 2.83 -9.29 17.54
CA GLU A 91 2.00 -8.10 17.65
C GLU A 91 2.45 -7.07 16.58
N PHE A 92 1.51 -6.39 15.95
CA PHE A 92 1.77 -5.41 14.88
C PHE A 92 0.79 -4.24 14.91
N PHE A 93 1.14 -3.18 14.19
CA PHE A 93 0.23 -2.06 13.87
C PHE A 93 0.11 -1.96 12.34
N SER A 94 -1.07 -1.60 11.83
CA SER A 94 -1.37 -1.53 10.39
C SER A 94 -2.47 -0.52 10.10
N TYR A 95 -2.65 -0.11 8.83
CA TYR A 95 -3.76 0.77 8.45
C TYR A 95 -5.13 0.06 8.42
N ASP A 96 -5.13 -1.26 8.27
CA ASP A 96 -6.31 -2.13 8.33
C ASP A 96 -6.03 -3.32 9.27
N ALA A 97 -7.02 -3.68 10.09
CA ALA A 97 -6.98 -4.84 10.97
C ALA A 97 -6.89 -6.17 10.18
N ASN A 98 -7.50 -6.23 9.00
CA ASN A 98 -7.53 -7.43 8.16
C ASN A 98 -6.29 -7.60 7.29
N TYR A 99 -5.35 -6.63 7.29
CA TYR A 99 -4.17 -6.63 6.44
C TYR A 99 -3.39 -7.96 6.49
N MET A 100 -3.21 -8.54 7.68
CA MET A 100 -2.51 -9.83 7.81
C MET A 100 -3.28 -11.00 7.20
N THR A 101 -4.61 -11.04 7.35
CA THR A 101 -5.47 -12.05 6.73
C THR A 101 -5.34 -12.00 5.20
N THR A 102 -5.36 -10.81 4.60
CA THR A 102 -5.13 -10.63 3.16
C THR A 102 -3.69 -11.01 2.78
N ARG A 103 -2.70 -10.56 3.54
CA ARG A 103 -1.27 -10.81 3.30
C ARG A 103 -0.92 -12.29 3.28
N MET A 104 -1.61 -13.14 4.03
CA MET A 104 -1.40 -14.58 4.10
C MET A 104 -1.97 -15.35 2.89
N ASN A 105 -2.86 -14.75 2.10
CA ASN A 105 -3.44 -15.38 0.90
C ASN A 105 -2.59 -15.17 -0.37
N ASP A 106 -1.51 -14.39 -0.29
CA ASP A 106 -0.47 -14.32 -1.35
C ASP A 106 0.24 -15.66 -1.46
N GLU A 107 0.26 -16.21 -2.67
CA GLU A 107 0.87 -17.49 -3.05
C GLU A 107 2.32 -17.67 -2.52
N LEU A 108 3.08 -16.59 -2.44
CA LEU A 108 4.49 -16.61 -2.06
C LEU A 108 4.74 -16.31 -0.57
N TYR A 109 3.72 -15.91 0.20
CA TYR A 109 3.86 -15.56 1.63
C TYR A 109 4.53 -16.69 2.44
N THR A 110 3.98 -17.90 2.37
CA THR A 110 4.46 -19.06 3.13
C THR A 110 5.86 -19.49 2.71
N ALA A 111 6.19 -19.36 1.42
CA ALA A 111 7.52 -19.69 0.90
C ALA A 111 8.59 -18.72 1.45
N TRP A 112 8.36 -17.41 1.34
CA TRP A 112 9.29 -16.40 1.87
C TRP A 112 9.42 -16.42 3.39
N LEU A 113 8.33 -16.72 4.10
CA LEU A 113 8.35 -16.80 5.56
C LEU A 113 9.20 -17.99 6.05
N ASN A 114 9.08 -19.15 5.39
CA ASN A 114 9.89 -20.33 5.69
C ASN A 114 11.37 -20.14 5.29
N ASP A 115 11.65 -19.45 4.18
CA ASP A 115 12.99 -19.00 3.78
C ASP A 115 13.62 -18.13 4.89
N SER A 116 12.91 -17.09 5.33
CA SER A 116 13.33 -16.23 6.45
C SER A 116 13.60 -17.01 7.73
N PHE A 117 12.76 -17.96 8.14
CA PHE A 117 13.03 -18.76 9.35
C PHE A 117 14.24 -19.71 9.19
N SER A 118 14.42 -20.30 8.01
CA SER A 118 15.48 -21.29 7.76
C SER A 118 16.88 -20.68 7.84
N GLY A 119 17.06 -19.43 7.40
CA GLY A 119 18.33 -18.71 7.46
C GLY A 119 18.78 -18.30 8.88
N LEU A 120 17.86 -18.22 9.85
CA LEU A 120 18.14 -17.61 11.17
C LEU A 120 18.83 -18.52 12.17
N ALA A 121 18.41 -19.79 12.26
CA ALA A 121 18.92 -20.74 13.27
C ALA A 121 20.12 -21.54 12.77
N SER A 122 20.19 -21.83 11.47
CA SER A 122 21.24 -22.61 10.80
C SER A 122 22.67 -22.04 10.98
N ASN A 123 22.79 -20.77 11.36
CA ASN A 123 24.06 -20.08 11.60
C ASN A 123 24.43 -19.93 13.10
N ARG A 124 23.58 -20.41 14.02
CA ARG A 124 23.67 -20.18 15.49
C ARG A 124 23.72 -21.49 16.28
N SER A 125 24.24 -21.45 17.50
CA SER A 125 24.03 -22.53 18.49
C SER A 125 22.70 -22.40 19.23
N ILE A 126 22.30 -23.47 19.92
CA ILE A 126 21.15 -23.49 20.83
C ILE A 126 21.35 -22.54 22.01
N ASP A 127 22.57 -22.43 22.52
CA ASP A 127 22.86 -21.58 23.69
C ASP A 127 22.84 -20.08 23.30
N GLU A 128 23.29 -19.75 22.09
CA GLU A 128 23.12 -18.44 21.42
C GLU A 128 21.65 -18.06 21.16
N ILE A 129 20.70 -18.97 21.39
CA ILE A 129 19.26 -18.79 21.15
C ILE A 129 18.44 -18.89 22.45
N LEU A 130 18.76 -19.82 23.36
CA LEU A 130 17.96 -20.13 24.54
C LEU A 130 18.52 -19.59 25.87
N GLU A 131 19.81 -19.27 25.97
CA GLU A 131 20.41 -18.93 27.27
C GLU A 131 20.06 -17.49 27.72
N GLY A 132 19.42 -17.36 28.88
CA GLY A 132 19.14 -16.08 29.51
C GLY A 132 18.37 -15.12 28.59
N SER A 133 18.96 -13.95 28.31
CA SER A 133 18.38 -12.92 27.44
C SER A 133 18.60 -13.16 25.93
N ASN A 134 19.18 -14.29 25.54
CA ASN A 134 19.35 -14.66 24.13
C ASN A 134 18.00 -14.94 23.45
N ARG A 135 16.98 -15.36 24.19
CA ARG A 135 15.63 -15.62 23.65
C ARG A 135 14.96 -14.36 23.12
N GLU A 136 15.04 -13.26 23.87
CA GLU A 136 14.50 -11.96 23.46
C GLU A 136 15.31 -11.36 22.30
N ARG A 137 16.64 -11.53 22.32
CA ARG A 137 17.51 -11.15 21.19
C ARG A 137 17.16 -11.92 19.92
N PHE A 138 16.94 -13.23 20.03
CA PHE A 138 16.53 -14.06 18.90
C PHE A 138 15.13 -13.68 18.41
N ALA A 139 14.20 -13.31 19.29
CA ALA A 139 12.89 -12.77 18.88
C ALA A 139 12.99 -11.45 18.09
N GLN A 140 13.92 -10.55 18.43
CA GLN A 140 14.18 -9.35 17.61
C GLN A 140 14.86 -9.68 16.27
N VAL A 141 15.75 -10.68 16.25
CA VAL A 141 16.35 -11.20 15.02
C VAL A 141 15.29 -11.82 14.09
N VAL A 142 14.36 -12.61 14.64
CA VAL A 142 13.19 -13.13 13.93
C VAL A 142 12.34 -11.99 13.39
N ARG A 143 12.02 -10.99 14.21
CA ARG A 143 11.30 -9.78 13.78
C ARG A 143 11.94 -9.16 12.54
N HIS A 144 13.23 -8.83 12.58
CA HIS A 144 13.90 -8.14 11.48
C HIS A 144 13.91 -8.96 10.17
N ALA A 145 13.90 -10.28 10.24
CA ALA A 145 13.87 -11.15 9.05
C ALA A 145 12.45 -11.40 8.49
N VAL A 146 11.39 -11.28 9.30
CA VAL A 146 10.00 -11.47 8.84
C VAL A 146 9.26 -10.15 8.58
N GLU A 147 9.69 -9.03 9.17
CA GLU A 147 9.10 -7.69 8.94
C GLU A 147 9.08 -7.30 7.43
N PRO A 148 10.09 -7.60 6.59
CA PRO A 148 10.02 -7.39 5.13
C PRO A 148 9.03 -8.31 4.40
N VAL A 149 8.74 -9.49 4.96
CA VAL A 149 7.80 -10.46 4.37
C VAL A 149 6.37 -10.05 4.69
N LEU A 150 6.08 -9.69 5.95
CA LEU A 150 4.76 -9.23 6.40
C LEU A 150 4.42 -7.84 5.84
N PHE A 151 5.36 -6.91 5.96
CA PHE A 151 5.21 -5.50 5.58
C PHE A 151 6.26 -5.12 4.53
N PRO A 152 6.14 -5.65 3.29
CA PRO A 152 6.91 -5.17 2.16
C PRO A 152 6.59 -3.70 1.87
N VAL A 153 7.46 -3.05 1.10
CA VAL A 153 7.18 -1.72 0.54
C VAL A 153 6.17 -1.89 -0.58
N HIS A 154 5.03 -1.19 -0.48
CA HIS A 154 4.06 -1.03 -1.55
C HIS A 154 4.40 0.21 -2.36
N VAL A 155 4.09 0.19 -3.66
CA VAL A 155 4.15 1.33 -4.57
C VAL A 155 2.73 1.58 -5.10
N GLY A 156 2.26 2.82 -4.95
CA GLY A 156 0.94 3.25 -5.42
C GLY A 156 -0.23 2.40 -4.94
N ASP A 157 -1.32 2.41 -5.70
CA ASP A 157 -2.61 1.80 -5.33
C ASP A 157 -2.74 0.33 -5.80
N ALA A 158 -1.61 -0.38 -5.89
CA ALA A 158 -1.52 -1.80 -6.22
C ALA A 158 -2.24 -2.71 -5.18
N GLU A 159 -2.85 -3.80 -5.66
CA GLU A 159 -3.59 -4.77 -4.85
C GLU A 159 -2.65 -5.71 -4.08
N SER A 160 -1.80 -6.46 -4.79
CA SER A 160 -0.70 -7.24 -4.20
C SER A 160 0.56 -6.36 -4.06
N PRO A 161 1.44 -6.60 -3.07
CA PRO A 161 2.66 -5.80 -2.90
C PRO A 161 3.65 -5.86 -4.07
N LEU A 162 3.55 -6.86 -4.97
CA LEU A 162 4.44 -7.04 -6.12
C LEU A 162 3.81 -6.69 -7.48
N ASP A 163 2.54 -6.26 -7.48
CA ASP A 163 1.87 -5.78 -8.69
C ASP A 163 2.37 -4.39 -9.07
N ALA A 164 2.14 -4.00 -10.33
CA ALA A 164 2.33 -2.63 -10.78
C ALA A 164 1.25 -1.70 -10.22
N ASP A 165 1.66 -0.51 -9.79
CA ASP A 165 0.73 0.60 -9.59
C ASP A 165 -0.03 0.89 -10.91
N PRO A 166 -1.38 0.87 -10.91
CA PRO A 166 -2.17 0.91 -12.13
C PRO A 166 -2.19 2.27 -12.86
N VAL A 167 -1.45 3.26 -12.36
CA VAL A 167 -1.37 4.62 -12.95
C VAL A 167 0.02 4.91 -13.52
N SER A 168 1.07 4.45 -12.85
CA SER A 168 2.47 4.69 -13.23
C SER A 168 3.16 3.48 -13.88
N GLY A 169 2.66 2.26 -13.67
CA GLY A 169 3.28 1.01 -14.12
C GLY A 169 4.51 0.58 -13.31
N ILE A 170 4.88 1.30 -12.24
CA ILE A 170 6.02 0.99 -11.38
C ILE A 170 5.62 -0.04 -10.32
N ARG A 171 6.51 -1.00 -10.04
CA ARG A 171 6.39 -1.99 -8.94
C ARG A 171 7.70 -2.11 -8.16
N PRO A 172 7.73 -2.76 -6.98
CA PRO A 172 8.99 -3.13 -6.34
C PRO A 172 9.83 -4.06 -7.22
N GLY A 173 11.14 -3.80 -7.29
CA GLY A 173 12.09 -4.58 -8.10
C GLY A 173 12.42 -5.95 -7.52
N ASP A 174 13.12 -6.79 -8.27
CA ASP A 174 13.41 -8.18 -7.88
C ASP A 174 14.14 -8.29 -6.52
N SER A 175 15.00 -7.31 -6.18
CA SER A 175 15.68 -7.22 -4.88
C SER A 175 14.85 -6.53 -3.78
N TYR A 176 13.52 -6.35 -3.91
CA TYR A 176 12.70 -5.61 -2.95
C TYR A 176 12.90 -6.03 -1.48
N ARG A 177 13.14 -7.33 -1.21
CA ARG A 177 13.43 -7.86 0.15
C ARG A 177 14.70 -7.27 0.78
N LEU A 178 15.67 -6.84 -0.04
CA LEU A 178 16.92 -6.21 0.39
C LEU A 178 16.77 -4.70 0.65
N SER A 179 15.66 -4.07 0.21
CA SER A 179 15.37 -2.65 0.47
C SER A 179 15.41 -2.37 1.97
N THR A 180 16.09 -1.30 2.40
CA THR A 180 16.13 -0.87 3.81
C THR A 180 15.01 0.08 4.18
N PHE A 181 14.44 0.81 3.22
CA PHE A 181 13.38 1.79 3.45
C PHE A 181 12.13 1.15 4.06
N ARG A 182 11.69 1.65 5.22
CA ARG A 182 10.45 1.19 5.89
C ARG A 182 9.51 2.33 6.26
N GLY A 183 9.57 3.45 5.54
CA GLY A 183 8.65 4.59 5.70
C GLY A 183 7.17 4.19 5.64
N ALA A 184 6.30 4.87 6.38
CA ALA A 184 4.88 4.53 6.46
C ALA A 184 4.13 5.03 5.20
N PHE A 185 3.36 4.17 4.53
CA PHE A 185 2.89 4.39 3.15
C PHE A 185 2.18 5.74 2.87
N TRP A 186 1.44 6.31 3.84
CA TRP A 186 0.78 7.62 3.67
C TRP A 186 1.64 8.84 4.02
N ASN A 187 2.89 8.64 4.44
CA ASN A 187 3.82 9.71 4.83
C ASN A 187 4.93 9.97 3.79
N HIS A 188 5.09 9.11 2.78
CA HIS A 188 6.19 9.17 1.82
C HIS A 188 5.70 9.05 0.38
N THR A 189 6.49 9.60 -0.53
CA THR A 189 6.14 9.75 -1.96
C THR A 189 7.29 9.35 -2.86
N LEU A 190 6.96 8.76 -4.00
CA LEU A 190 7.86 8.58 -5.14
C LEU A 190 7.43 9.58 -6.22
N THR A 191 8.24 10.60 -6.45
CA THR A 191 8.09 11.52 -7.57
C THR A 191 8.71 10.90 -8.82
N VAL A 192 7.96 10.91 -9.91
CA VAL A 192 8.35 10.39 -11.23
C VAL A 192 8.38 11.54 -12.22
N ASP A 193 9.46 11.62 -12.99
CA ASP A 193 9.68 12.58 -14.06
C ASP A 193 10.08 11.76 -15.30
N GLY A 194 9.08 11.38 -16.10
CA GLY A 194 9.23 10.47 -17.23
C GLY A 194 9.95 11.09 -18.42
N ASP A 195 9.86 12.42 -18.58
CA ASP A 195 10.55 13.19 -19.62
C ASP A 195 12.05 13.32 -19.32
N ALA A 196 12.44 13.66 -18.08
CA ALA A 196 13.84 13.68 -17.67
C ALA A 196 14.40 12.29 -17.31
N LYS A 197 13.52 11.27 -17.24
CA LYS A 197 13.79 9.92 -16.71
C LYS A 197 14.46 9.92 -15.34
N THR A 198 13.82 10.57 -14.36
CA THR A 198 14.27 10.55 -12.96
C THR A 198 13.19 10.09 -11.99
N LEU A 199 13.61 9.35 -10.96
CA LEU A 199 12.83 8.98 -9.79
C LEU A 199 13.42 9.64 -8.54
N GLN A 200 12.56 10.02 -7.59
CA GLN A 200 12.97 10.67 -6.35
C GLN A 200 12.03 10.25 -5.21
N VAL A 201 12.56 9.64 -4.15
CA VAL A 201 11.76 9.38 -2.93
C VAL A 201 11.84 10.61 -2.02
N ASP A 202 10.69 11.17 -1.68
CA ASP A 202 10.54 12.42 -0.94
C ASP A 202 11.43 13.54 -1.51
N GLU A 203 12.17 14.27 -0.66
CA GLU A 203 13.14 15.30 -1.06
C GLU A 203 14.55 14.71 -1.34
N GLY A 204 14.64 13.42 -1.69
CA GLY A 204 15.91 12.68 -1.82
C GLY A 204 16.71 13.00 -3.08
N ASP A 205 17.82 12.27 -3.30
CA ASP A 205 18.61 12.40 -4.54
C ASP A 205 17.84 11.85 -5.75
N LYS A 206 17.79 12.63 -6.84
CA LYS A 206 17.20 12.19 -8.12
C LYS A 206 18.02 11.04 -8.72
N THR A 207 17.40 9.87 -8.81
CA THR A 207 17.96 8.66 -9.43
C THR A 207 17.52 8.61 -10.90
N ALA A 208 18.46 8.61 -11.84
CA ALA A 208 18.17 8.49 -13.27
C ALA A 208 17.90 7.03 -13.69
N PHE A 209 17.04 6.83 -14.68
CA PHE A 209 16.69 5.51 -15.23
C PHE A 209 16.67 5.50 -16.77
N ARG A 210 16.64 4.32 -17.38
CA ARG A 210 16.56 4.15 -18.85
C ARG A 210 15.19 3.63 -19.28
N GLY A 211 14.53 2.83 -18.44
CA GLY A 211 13.22 2.20 -18.71
C GLY A 211 13.33 0.70 -19.02
N ASP A 212 14.48 0.09 -18.74
CA ASP A 212 14.75 -1.35 -18.87
C ASP A 212 15.21 -1.97 -17.53
N GLU A 213 15.18 -1.21 -16.44
CA GLU A 213 15.63 -1.65 -15.12
C GLU A 213 14.54 -2.39 -14.31
N LEU A 214 14.76 -3.69 -14.09
CA LEU A 214 13.96 -4.55 -13.17
C LEU A 214 14.29 -4.34 -11.68
N ASP A 215 15.40 -3.66 -11.37
CA ASP A 215 15.96 -3.61 -10.02
C ASP A 215 16.71 -2.27 -9.77
N LEU A 216 16.07 -1.15 -10.12
CA LEU A 216 16.64 0.18 -9.94
C LEU A 216 16.66 0.56 -8.46
N LYS A 217 17.85 0.78 -7.91
CA LYS A 217 18.05 1.24 -6.53
C LYS A 217 17.84 2.74 -6.41
N VAL A 218 16.77 3.16 -5.73
CA VAL A 218 16.49 4.57 -5.40
C VAL A 218 16.78 4.82 -3.91
N LEU A 219 17.47 5.93 -3.61
CA LEU A 219 17.81 6.38 -2.25
C LEU A 219 16.76 7.33 -1.68
N THR A 220 16.59 7.31 -0.36
CA THR A 220 15.78 8.29 0.39
C THR A 220 16.69 9.35 1.03
N PRO A 221 16.15 10.50 1.52
CA PRO A 221 16.94 11.52 2.22
C PRO A 221 17.75 11.00 3.41
N ASN A 222 17.33 9.88 4.01
CA ASN A 222 17.96 9.28 5.19
C ASN A 222 19.08 8.27 4.84
N GLY A 223 19.37 8.05 3.55
CA GLY A 223 20.29 6.98 3.11
C GLY A 223 19.71 5.57 3.17
N GLU A 224 18.41 5.42 3.48
CA GLU A 224 17.68 4.19 3.19
C GLU A 224 17.52 4.03 1.67
N PHE A 225 17.14 2.83 1.22
CA PHE A 225 16.88 2.59 -0.20
C PHE A 225 15.72 1.61 -0.44
N VAL A 226 15.14 1.74 -1.63
CA VAL A 226 14.17 0.82 -2.22
C VAL A 226 14.65 0.37 -3.59
N TYR A 227 14.33 -0.86 -3.99
CA TYR A 227 14.50 -1.34 -5.36
C TYR A 227 13.15 -1.29 -6.10
N LEU A 228 13.17 -0.78 -7.33
CA LEU A 228 11.98 -0.58 -8.17
C LEU A 228 12.20 -1.17 -9.57
N ASP A 229 11.15 -1.77 -10.13
CA ASP A 229 11.05 -2.16 -11.52
C ASP A 229 10.30 -1.06 -12.29
N VAL A 230 10.95 -0.54 -13.33
CA VAL A 230 10.42 0.51 -14.24
C VAL A 230 10.21 0.01 -15.67
N THR A 231 10.36 -1.30 -15.93
CA THR A 231 10.20 -1.88 -17.28
C THR A 231 8.80 -1.77 -17.85
N ASN A 232 7.79 -1.69 -16.99
CA ASN A 232 6.38 -1.52 -17.34
C ASN A 232 5.86 -0.09 -17.09
N MET A 233 6.76 0.87 -16.82
CA MET A 233 6.36 2.25 -16.52
C MET A 233 5.65 2.90 -17.72
N GLU A 234 4.50 3.53 -17.47
CA GLU A 234 3.68 4.15 -18.51
C GLU A 234 4.46 5.25 -19.28
N PRO A 235 4.51 5.21 -20.63
CA PRO A 235 5.37 6.10 -21.41
C PRO A 235 5.07 7.59 -21.19
N GLY A 236 6.03 8.30 -20.60
CA GLY A 236 5.90 9.73 -20.28
C GLY A 236 5.14 10.04 -18.98
N PHE A 237 4.80 9.04 -18.17
CA PHE A 237 4.22 9.28 -16.85
C PHE A 237 5.12 10.20 -16.02
N SER A 238 4.54 11.31 -15.58
CA SER A 238 5.20 12.30 -14.71
C SER A 238 4.20 12.75 -13.64
N GLY A 239 4.56 12.62 -12.37
CA GLY A 239 3.63 12.75 -11.26
C GLY A 239 4.20 12.22 -9.95
N THR A 240 3.31 11.82 -9.04
CA THR A 240 3.68 11.33 -7.71
C THR A 240 2.82 10.14 -7.33
N VAL A 241 3.44 9.06 -6.88
CA VAL A 241 2.76 7.89 -6.31
C VAL A 241 3.16 7.71 -4.84
N GLN A 242 2.28 7.12 -4.03
CA GLN A 242 2.60 6.80 -2.63
C GLN A 242 3.60 5.65 -2.55
N ILE A 243 4.44 5.63 -1.52
CA ILE A 243 5.41 4.54 -1.33
C ILE A 243 5.62 4.25 0.16
N GLY A 244 5.76 2.97 0.52
CA GLY A 244 6.10 2.57 1.89
C GLY A 244 5.33 1.35 2.41
N VAL A 245 5.45 1.10 3.71
CA VAL A 245 4.85 -0.06 4.37
C VAL A 245 3.43 0.25 4.88
N LYS A 246 2.49 -0.68 4.67
CA LYS A 246 1.10 -0.58 5.14
C LYS A 246 0.90 -1.04 6.60
N GLY A 247 1.99 -1.40 7.30
CA GLY A 247 2.06 -1.70 8.73
C GLY A 247 3.50 -1.92 9.22
N ARG A 248 3.69 -2.21 10.52
CA ARG A 248 4.97 -2.54 11.16
C ARG A 248 4.79 -3.52 12.32
N ILE A 249 5.78 -4.36 12.59
CA ILE A 249 5.79 -5.26 13.75
C ILE A 249 6.08 -4.45 15.02
N ARG A 250 5.34 -4.70 16.10
CA ARG A 250 5.63 -4.19 17.44
C ARG A 250 6.60 -5.13 18.15
N GLN A 251 6.26 -6.42 18.19
CA GLN A 251 6.99 -7.45 18.91
C GLN A 251 6.76 -8.84 18.29
N VAL A 252 7.73 -9.73 18.42
CA VAL A 252 7.58 -11.17 18.16
C VAL A 252 7.59 -11.92 19.49
N PHE A 253 6.73 -12.92 19.61
CA PHE A 253 6.68 -13.88 20.70
C PHE A 253 6.98 -15.28 20.15
N LEU A 254 7.90 -16.00 20.78
CA LEU A 254 8.27 -17.35 20.38
C LEU A 254 7.66 -18.34 21.36
N LYS A 255 6.43 -18.78 21.08
CA LYS A 255 5.67 -19.75 21.89
C LYS A 255 6.33 -21.12 21.85
N ASP A 256 6.18 -21.88 22.93
CA ASP A 256 6.54 -23.30 23.03
C ASP A 256 7.96 -23.64 22.57
N MET A 257 8.86 -22.67 22.74
CA MET A 257 10.23 -22.67 22.23
C MET A 257 11.11 -23.64 23.03
N MET A 258 11.55 -24.71 22.38
CA MET A 258 12.30 -25.81 22.99
C MET A 258 13.41 -26.31 22.05
N ALA A 259 14.53 -26.73 22.61
CA ALA A 259 15.54 -27.52 21.90
C ALA A 259 15.23 -29.01 22.00
N GLN A 260 15.58 -29.76 20.95
CA GLN A 260 15.50 -31.23 20.87
C GLN A 260 16.78 -31.78 20.23
#